data_AF-A0A925QD21-F1
#
_entry.id   AF-A0A925QD21-F1
#
_cell.length_a   1.000
_cell.length_b   1.000
_cell.length_c   1.000
_cell.angle_alpha   90.00
_cell.angle_beta   90.00
_cell.angle_gamma   90.00
#
_symmetry.space_group_name_H-M   'P 1'
#
loop_
_entity.id
_entity.type
_entity.pdbx_description
1 polymer ?
#
loop_
_entity_poly.entity_id
_entity_poly.type
_entity_poly.pdbx_seq_one_letter_code
_entity_poly.pdbx_strand_id
1 'polypeptide(L)'
;MTRAVKSLINTEELGRAIRRRREELELSLRDVANQTNVSASTLSRIENGTGKPDADNIARLTSWLDMPLERILTGRHTESGEAKAVVYFPSESTPEIVEAHLRADRNLTRETADALSELFRVAYSQFSRNDPGRAAKKRR
;
A
#
# COMPACT_ATOMS: atom_id res chain seq x y z
N MET A 1 -17.47 23.30 16.54
CA MET A 1 -17.60 22.30 15.45
C MET A 1 -16.59 21.20 15.71
N THR A 2 -17.04 20.05 16.20
CA THR A 2 -16.16 18.94 16.62
C THR A 2 -15.61 18.24 15.38
N ARG A 3 -14.30 18.38 15.14
CA ARG A 3 -13.59 17.72 14.04
C ARG A 3 -13.75 16.21 14.22
N ALA A 4 -14.47 15.54 13.33
CA ALA A 4 -14.57 14.09 13.32
C ALA A 4 -13.15 13.52 13.28
N VAL A 5 -12.78 12.76 14.32
CA VAL A 5 -11.50 12.03 14.35
C VAL A 5 -11.56 11.05 13.19
N LYS A 6 -10.78 11.33 12.14
CA LYS A 6 -10.68 10.45 10.98
C LYS A 6 -10.12 9.12 11.47
N SER A 7 -10.85 8.03 11.27
CA SER A 7 -10.40 6.69 11.66
C SER A 7 -9.03 6.41 11.03
N LEU A 8 -8.06 6.05 11.88
CA LEU A 8 -6.74 5.61 11.43
C LEU A 8 -6.79 4.30 10.65
N ILE A 9 -7.90 3.57 10.70
CA ILE A 9 -8.11 2.30 10.01
C ILE A 9 -9.07 2.49 8.85
N ASN A 10 -8.64 2.04 7.68
CA ASN A 10 -9.44 1.93 6.47
C ASN A 10 -10.23 0.63 6.52
N THR A 11 -11.40 0.68 7.18
CA THR A 11 -12.25 -0.50 7.34
C THR A 11 -12.77 -1.04 6.00
N GLU A 12 -12.95 -0.19 5.00
CA GLU A 12 -13.41 -0.65 3.68
C GLU A 12 -12.37 -1.52 2.99
N GLU A 13 -11.08 -1.14 3.08
CA GLU A 13 -9.98 -1.97 2.54
C GLU A 13 -9.87 -3.29 3.28
N LEU A 14 -9.97 -3.25 4.62
CA LEU A 14 -10.00 -4.47 5.42
C LEU A 14 -11.19 -5.37 5.03
N GLY A 15 -12.39 -4.82 4.87
CA GLY A 15 -13.58 -5.55 4.44
C GLY A 15 -13.42 -6.20 3.07
N ARG A 16 -12.87 -5.47 2.09
CA ARG A 16 -12.57 -6.03 0.77
C ARG A 16 -11.57 -7.18 0.83
N ALA A 17 -10.50 -7.03 1.63
CA ALA A 17 -9.48 -8.06 1.80
C ALA A 17 -10.07 -9.34 2.44
N ILE A 18 -10.89 -9.20 3.48
CA ILE A 18 -11.59 -10.32 4.13
C ILE A 18 -12.47 -11.05 3.13
N ARG A 19 -13.33 -10.31 2.43
CA ARG A 19 -14.26 -10.88 1.45
C ARG A 19 -13.53 -11.66 0.37
N ARG A 20 -12.50 -11.05 -0.22
CA ARG A 20 -11.69 -11.68 -1.26
C ARG A 20 -11.07 -12.98 -0.78
N ARG A 21 -10.37 -12.96 0.36
CA ARG A 21 -9.71 -14.16 0.91
C ARG A 21 -10.70 -15.25 1.26
N ARG A 22 -11.86 -14.88 1.81
CA ARG A 22 -12.95 -15.80 2.15
C ARG A 22 -13.51 -16.48 0.89
N GLU A 23 -13.77 -15.72 -0.17
CA GLU A 23 -14.30 -16.24 -1.44
C GLU A 23 -13.26 -17.09 -2.18
N GLU A 24 -11.98 -16.72 -2.16
CA GLU A 24 -10.86 -17.52 -2.72
C GLU A 24 -10.71 -18.89 -2.03
N LEU A 25 -11.05 -18.98 -0.74
CA LEU A 25 -11.02 -20.21 0.05
C LEU A 25 -12.38 -20.93 0.11
N GLU A 26 -13.39 -20.42 -0.59
CA GLU A 26 -14.77 -20.94 -0.58
C GLU A 26 -15.39 -21.04 0.83
N LEU A 27 -15.00 -20.15 1.75
CA LEU A 27 -15.44 -20.14 3.13
C LEU A 27 -16.74 -19.33 3.32
N SER A 28 -17.60 -19.78 4.24
CA SER A 28 -18.69 -18.94 4.75
C SER A 28 -18.18 -17.96 5.80
N LEU A 29 -18.98 -16.93 6.13
CA LEU A 29 -18.68 -16.03 7.25
C LEU A 29 -18.58 -16.76 8.59
N ARG A 30 -19.28 -17.91 8.75
CA ARG A 30 -19.21 -18.73 9.97
C ARG A 30 -17.88 -19.48 10.04
N ASP A 31 -17.35 -19.93 8.92
CA ASP A 31 -16.06 -20.62 8.89
C ASP A 31 -14.92 -19.66 9.23
N VAL A 32 -14.96 -18.45 8.66
CA VAL A 32 -14.01 -17.38 9.02
C VAL A 32 -14.15 -16.99 10.49
N ALA A 33 -15.38 -16.94 11.02
CA ALA A 33 -15.60 -16.67 12.44
C ALA A 33 -14.93 -17.72 13.35
N ASN A 34 -15.01 -19.00 12.98
CA ASN A 34 -14.36 -20.08 13.71
C ASN A 34 -12.83 -19.99 13.64
N GLN A 35 -12.26 -19.55 12.51
CA GLN A 35 -10.82 -19.43 12.32
C GLN A 35 -10.22 -18.20 13.02
N THR A 36 -10.97 -17.11 13.06
CA THR A 36 -10.49 -15.80 13.55
C THR A 36 -10.95 -15.48 14.96
N ASN A 37 -11.92 -16.23 15.48
CA ASN A 37 -12.63 -15.90 16.71
C ASN A 37 -13.24 -14.49 16.68
N VAL A 38 -13.67 -14.02 15.49
CA VAL A 38 -14.44 -12.79 15.26
C VAL A 38 -15.85 -13.18 14.84
N SER A 39 -16.88 -12.62 15.46
CA SER A 39 -18.25 -13.06 15.17
C SER A 39 -18.64 -12.84 13.70
N ALA A 40 -19.44 -13.76 13.13
CA ALA A 40 -19.93 -13.65 11.76
C ALA A 40 -20.71 -12.35 11.49
N SER A 41 -21.41 -11.81 12.50
CA SER A 41 -22.10 -10.52 12.41
C SER A 41 -21.13 -9.33 12.34
N THR A 42 -19.99 -9.42 13.03
CA THR A 42 -18.92 -8.41 12.94
C THR A 42 -18.22 -8.49 11.60
N LEU A 43 -17.86 -9.69 11.14
CA LEU A 43 -17.29 -9.91 9.80
C LEU A 43 -18.21 -9.35 8.70
N SER A 44 -19.51 -9.64 8.75
CA SER A 44 -20.50 -9.10 7.80
C SER A 44 -20.51 -7.57 7.77
N ARG A 45 -20.51 -6.91 8.95
CA ARG A 45 -20.47 -5.44 9.01
C ARG A 45 -19.16 -4.89 8.45
N ILE A 46 -18.02 -5.54 8.72
CA ILE A 46 -16.72 -5.13 8.21
C ILE A 46 -16.66 -5.29 6.68
N GLU A 47 -17.07 -6.44 6.13
CA GLU A 47 -17.13 -6.66 4.66
C GLU A 47 -18.03 -5.64 3.95
N ASN A 48 -19.07 -5.15 4.62
CA ASN A 48 -19.98 -4.13 4.10
C ASN A 48 -19.54 -2.69 4.43
N GLY A 49 -18.37 -2.47 5.03
CA GLY A 49 -17.83 -1.13 5.36
C GLY A 49 -18.57 -0.40 6.49
N THR A 50 -19.53 -1.03 7.15
CA THR A 50 -20.33 -0.43 8.24
C THR A 50 -19.80 -0.79 9.63
N GLY A 51 -18.87 -1.74 9.71
CA GLY A 51 -18.19 -2.15 10.93
C GLY A 51 -17.19 -1.12 11.44
N LYS A 52 -16.93 -1.16 12.74
CA LYS A 52 -15.78 -0.51 13.36
C LYS A 52 -15.02 -1.57 14.14
N PRO A 53 -14.01 -2.22 13.53
CA PRO A 53 -13.23 -3.23 14.23
C PRO A 53 -12.39 -2.57 15.33
N ASP A 54 -12.33 -3.21 16.49
CA ASP A 54 -11.40 -2.85 17.55
C ASP A 54 -9.99 -3.41 17.27
N ALA A 55 -9.02 -3.07 18.12
CA ALA A 55 -7.64 -3.49 17.94
C ALA A 55 -7.44 -5.02 17.94
N ASP A 56 -8.20 -5.75 18.76
CA ASP A 56 -8.13 -7.21 18.84
C ASP A 56 -8.67 -7.86 17.57
N ASN A 57 -9.83 -7.41 17.07
CA ASN A 57 -10.38 -7.84 15.80
C ASN A 57 -9.43 -7.50 14.65
N ILE A 58 -8.83 -6.31 14.64
CA ILE A 58 -7.84 -5.93 13.62
C ILE A 58 -6.68 -6.92 13.62
N ALA A 59 -6.06 -7.18 14.77
CA ALA A 59 -4.90 -8.06 14.88
C ALA A 59 -5.21 -9.49 14.39
N ARG A 60 -6.37 -10.04 14.79
CA ARG A 60 -6.83 -11.37 14.37
C ARG A 60 -7.06 -11.43 12.86
N LEU A 61 -7.72 -10.42 12.30
CA LEU A 61 -8.06 -10.38 10.88
C LEU A 61 -6.82 -10.15 10.01
N THR A 62 -5.90 -9.27 10.40
CA THR A 62 -4.64 -9.06 9.67
C THR A 62 -3.74 -10.30 9.72
N SER A 63 -3.72 -11.00 10.85
CA SER A 63 -2.98 -12.27 10.97
C SER A 63 -3.58 -13.36 10.09
N TRP A 64 -4.91 -13.49 10.06
CA TRP A 64 -5.60 -14.46 9.21
C TRP A 64 -5.44 -14.17 7.71
N LEU A 65 -5.37 -12.88 7.35
CA LEU A 65 -5.12 -12.43 5.98
C LEU A 65 -3.66 -12.54 5.53
N ASP A 66 -2.74 -12.91 6.43
CA ASP A 66 -1.29 -12.77 6.23
C ASP A 66 -0.92 -11.39 5.65
N MET A 67 -1.47 -10.35 6.28
CA MET A 67 -1.44 -8.98 5.79
C MET A 67 -0.80 -8.05 6.83
N PRO A 68 0.22 -7.26 6.46
CA PRO A 68 0.75 -6.23 7.33
C PRO A 68 -0.31 -5.17 7.66
N LEU A 69 -0.38 -4.73 8.93
CA LEU A 69 -1.32 -3.71 9.42
C LEU A 69 -1.25 -2.42 8.59
N GLU A 70 -0.07 -2.12 8.06
CA GLU A 70 0.21 -0.96 7.23
C GLU A 70 -0.68 -0.85 6.00
N ARG A 71 -1.14 -1.98 5.44
CA ARG A 71 -2.05 -2.00 4.28
C ARG A 71 -3.42 -1.39 4.57
N ILE A 72 -3.85 -1.37 5.82
CA ILE A 72 -5.18 -0.89 6.22
C ILE A 72 -5.13 0.42 7.01
N LEU A 73 -3.98 1.09 7.12
CA LEU A 73 -3.87 2.39 7.81
C LEU A 73 -4.26 3.56 6.88
N THR A 74 -5.23 4.36 7.29
CA THR A 74 -5.66 5.59 6.61
C THR A 74 -4.65 6.71 6.90
N GLY A 75 -3.85 7.12 5.90
CA GLY A 75 -2.94 8.27 6.06
C GLY A 75 -1.57 8.10 5.42
N ARG A 76 -1.25 6.93 4.89
CA ARG A 76 -0.19 6.78 3.88
C ARG A 76 -0.86 6.54 2.54
N HIS A 77 -0.81 7.53 1.66
CA HIS A 77 -0.76 7.24 0.23
C HIS A 77 0.57 6.51 -0.02
N THR A 78 0.65 5.23 0.33
CA THR A 78 1.61 4.36 -0.33
C THR A 78 0.90 3.94 -1.59
N GLU A 79 1.21 4.68 -2.65
CA GLU A 79 1.17 4.18 -4.00
C GLU A 79 1.63 2.72 -3.97
N SER A 80 0.81 1.88 -4.60
CA SER A 80 0.96 0.43 -4.69
C SER A 80 2.40 0.00 -4.95
N GLY A 81 2.83 -1.08 -4.27
CA GLY A 81 3.99 -1.85 -4.70
C GLY A 81 4.99 -2.11 -3.59
N GLU A 82 5.21 -3.38 -3.32
CA GLU A 82 6.35 -3.91 -2.61
C GLU A 82 7.66 -3.41 -3.25
N ALA A 83 8.31 -2.44 -2.63
CA ALA A 83 9.74 -2.20 -2.79
C ALA A 83 10.25 -1.57 -1.50
N LYS A 84 11.37 -2.11 -1.01
CA LYS A 84 12.10 -1.66 0.18
C LYS A 84 12.10 -0.14 0.29
N ALA A 85 11.84 0.38 1.49
CA ALA A 85 11.87 1.80 1.80
C ALA A 85 13.16 2.44 1.25
N VAL A 86 13.02 3.12 0.11
CA VAL A 86 14.05 3.99 -0.46
C VAL A 86 14.16 5.18 0.47
N VAL A 87 15.32 5.35 1.10
CA VAL A 87 15.62 6.52 1.94
C VAL A 87 15.59 7.75 1.04
N TYR A 88 14.59 8.60 1.21
CA TYR A 88 14.48 9.87 0.50
C TYR A 88 15.39 10.91 1.18
N PHE A 89 16.52 11.22 0.57
CA PHE A 89 17.29 12.41 0.91
C PHE A 89 16.70 13.62 0.16
N PRO A 90 16.28 14.70 0.85
CA PRO A 90 15.64 15.87 0.21
C PRO A 90 16.46 16.58 -0.88
N SER A 91 17.74 16.24 -1.04
CA SER A 91 18.66 16.80 -2.04
C SER A 91 18.91 15.89 -3.25
N GLU A 92 18.51 14.62 -3.22
CA GLU A 92 18.78 13.68 -4.32
C GLU A 92 17.58 13.61 -5.28
N SER A 93 17.87 13.74 -6.56
CA SER A 93 16.87 13.58 -7.61
C SER A 93 16.50 12.10 -7.78
N THR A 94 15.25 11.80 -8.16
CA THR A 94 14.79 10.42 -8.39
C THR A 94 15.74 9.59 -9.28
N PRO A 95 16.33 10.14 -10.37
CA PRO A 95 17.32 9.43 -11.17
C PRO A 95 18.58 9.02 -10.39
N GLU A 96 19.10 9.85 -9.49
CA GLU A 96 20.31 9.55 -8.71
C GLU A 96 20.07 8.41 -7.73
N ILE A 97 18.88 8.39 -7.12
CA ILE A 97 18.47 7.31 -6.22
C ILE A 97 18.42 5.97 -6.97
N VAL A 98 17.79 5.94 -8.15
CA VAL A 98 17.70 4.71 -8.97
C VAL A 98 19.08 4.26 -9.42
N GLU A 99 19.93 5.18 -9.84
CA GLU A 99 21.31 4.92 -10.21
C GLU A 99 22.11 4.28 -9.07
N ALA A 100 21.98 4.78 -7.84
CA ALA A 100 22.61 4.18 -6.66
C ALA A 100 22.15 2.73 -6.42
N HIS A 101 20.86 2.44 -6.62
CA HIS A 101 20.32 1.09 -6.47
C HIS A 101 20.82 0.14 -7.57
N LEU A 102 20.82 0.58 -8.84
CA LEU A 102 21.31 -0.22 -9.97
C LEU A 102 22.79 -0.58 -9.81
N ARG A 103 23.61 0.35 -9.29
CA ARG A 103 25.02 0.08 -9.01
C ARG A 103 25.26 -0.89 -7.85
N ALA A 104 24.33 -0.93 -6.89
CA ALA A 104 24.41 -1.83 -5.74
C ALA A 104 23.89 -3.25 -6.04
N ASP A 105 23.25 -3.46 -7.19
CA ASP A 105 22.69 -4.75 -7.58
C ASP A 105 23.79 -5.73 -8.01
N ARG A 106 23.95 -6.82 -7.25
CA ARG A 106 24.95 -7.87 -7.51
C ARG A 106 24.66 -8.70 -8.75
N ASN A 107 23.45 -8.62 -9.30
CA ASN A 107 23.07 -9.34 -10.51
C ASN A 107 23.40 -8.56 -11.80
N LEU A 108 23.82 -7.29 -11.68
CA LEU A 108 24.13 -6.44 -12.83
C LEU A 108 25.64 -6.26 -12.98
N THR A 109 26.10 -6.26 -14.23
CA THR A 109 27.43 -5.73 -14.52
C THR A 109 27.42 -4.20 -14.41
N ARG A 110 28.59 -3.59 -14.17
CA ARG A 110 28.71 -2.12 -14.12
C ARG A 110 28.19 -1.47 -15.42
N GLU A 111 28.55 -2.04 -16.57
CA GLU A 111 28.11 -1.57 -17.88
C GLU A 111 26.59 -1.64 -18.04
N THR A 112 25.96 -2.74 -17.61
CA THR A 112 24.50 -2.89 -17.65
C THR A 112 23.80 -1.92 -16.70
N ALA A 113 24.32 -1.73 -15.49
CA ALA A 113 23.77 -0.79 -14.52
C ALA A 113 23.83 0.66 -15.04
N ASP A 114 24.94 1.05 -15.67
CA ASP A 114 25.10 2.38 -16.26
C ASP A 114 24.15 2.56 -17.46
N ALA A 115 23.98 1.55 -18.32
CA ALA A 115 23.04 1.60 -19.45
C ALA A 115 21.57 1.73 -19.01
N LEU A 116 21.18 0.97 -17.97
CA LEU A 116 19.82 1.05 -17.40
C LEU A 116 19.57 2.38 -16.70
N SER A 117 20.57 2.93 -16.02
CA SER A 117 20.50 4.25 -15.39
C SER A 117 20.27 5.34 -16.42
N GLU A 118 21.00 5.29 -17.55
CA GLU A 118 20.86 6.26 -18.63
C GLU A 118 19.47 6.19 -19.28
N LEU A 119 18.99 4.97 -19.57
CA LEU A 119 17.64 4.76 -20.10
C LEU A 119 16.57 5.35 -19.17
N PHE A 120 16.68 5.09 -17.87
CA PHE A 120 15.76 5.61 -16.87
C PHE A 120 15.79 7.14 -16.81
N ARG A 121 16.99 7.73 -16.76
CA ARG A 121 17.21 9.19 -16.71
C ARG A 121 16.55 9.90 -17.89
N VAL A 122 16.75 9.37 -19.10
CA VAL A 122 16.15 9.89 -20.33
C VAL A 122 14.62 9.82 -20.25
N ALA A 123 14.06 8.65 -19.96
CA ALA A 123 12.61 8.47 -19.85
C ALA A 123 12.00 9.37 -18.77
N TYR A 124 12.60 9.41 -17.58
CA TYR A 124 12.13 10.24 -16.47
C TYR A 124 12.10 11.72 -16.86
N SER A 125 13.14 12.23 -17.52
CA SER A 125 13.18 13.63 -17.96
C SER A 125 12.08 13.97 -18.98
N GLN A 126 11.78 13.03 -19.89
CA GLN A 126 10.78 13.19 -20.94
C GLN A 126 9.35 13.23 -20.37
N PHE A 127 9.03 12.34 -19.44
CA PHE A 127 7.69 12.22 -18.88
C PHE A 127 7.44 13.13 -17.67
N SER A 128 8.46 13.48 -16.88
CA SER A 128 8.30 14.38 -15.73
C SER A 128 8.04 15.84 -16.11
N ARG A 129 8.49 16.28 -17.30
CA ARG A 129 8.20 17.61 -17.85
C ARG A 129 6.86 17.70 -18.57
N ASN A 130 6.31 16.55 -19.00
CA ASN A 130 5.07 16.44 -19.77
C ASN A 130 3.86 15.99 -18.94
N ASP A 131 3.85 16.22 -17.62
CA ASP A 131 2.67 15.97 -16.78
C ASP A 131 1.80 17.25 -16.64
N PRO A 132 0.77 17.45 -17.50
CA PRO A 132 -0.15 18.57 -17.38
C PRO A 132 -0.94 18.56 -16.05
N GLY A 133 -0.97 17.44 -15.33
CA GLY A 133 -1.64 17.31 -14.03
C GLY A 133 -0.93 18.03 -12.88
N ARG A 134 0.39 18.28 -12.99
CA ARG A 134 1.17 18.88 -11.90
C ARG A 134 1.10 20.41 -11.88
N ALA A 135 0.88 21.07 -13.03
CA ALA A 135 0.72 22.52 -13.12
C ALA A 135 -0.57 23.04 -12.47
N ALA A 136 -1.65 22.24 -12.51
CA ALA A 136 -2.94 22.61 -11.91
C ALA A 136 -2.94 22.59 -10.37
N LYS A 137 -2.04 21.81 -9.74
CA LYS A 137 -1.99 21.63 -8.29
C LYS A 137 -1.19 22.70 -7.54
N LYS A 138 -0.47 23.59 -8.25
CA LYS A 138 0.38 24.64 -7.67
C LYS A 138 -0.31 26.00 -7.52
N ARG A 139 -1.58 26.12 -7.91
CA ARG A 139 -2.39 27.36 -7.84
C ARG A 139 -3.62 27.15 -6.96
N ARG A 140 -3.43 26.80 -5.70
CA ARG A 140 -4.47 26.87 -4.66
C ARG A 140 -3.84 27.19 -3.32
#